data_AF-A0A9X1HBG2-F1
#
_entry.id   AF-A0A9X1HBG2-F1
#
_cell.length_a   1.000
_cell.length_b   1.000
_cell.length_c   1.000
_cell.angle_alpha   90.00
_cell.angle_beta   90.00
_cell.angle_gamma   90.00
#
_symmetry.space_group_name_H-M   'P 1'
#
loop_
_entity.id
_entity.type
_entity.pdbx_description
1 polymer ?
#
loop_
_entity_poly.entity_id
_entity_poly.type
_entity_poly.pdbx_seq_one_letter_code
_entity_poly.pdbx_strand_id
1 'polypeptide(L)'
;MKKLVFFLILFSSILKLAAQSDSKINYDGLWKLEGMEYVGGITFCIEEKNQILIAIQNDTIKWKADVIKTCGKRKDEINSVFIRSGKLKISFGKKSTAYVNVENGEIECLKEEKMKSKDQRKSSIDFTNLNIIKK
;
A
#
# COMPACT_ATOMS: atom_id res chain seq x y z
N MET A 1 35.31 -43.42 -17.65
CA MET A 1 34.63 -43.00 -16.41
C MET A 1 33.97 -41.63 -16.60
N LYS A 2 32.84 -41.58 -17.32
CA LYS A 2 32.11 -40.32 -17.66
C LYS A 2 30.59 -40.57 -17.60
N LYS A 3 30.10 -41.11 -16.48
CA LYS A 3 28.66 -41.34 -16.27
C LYS A 3 28.17 -40.94 -14.86
N LEU A 4 29.01 -40.30 -14.04
CA LEU A 4 28.67 -40.02 -12.62
C LEU A 4 28.33 -38.57 -12.29
N VAL A 5 28.26 -37.67 -13.28
CA VAL A 5 28.10 -36.21 -13.02
C VAL A 5 26.66 -35.73 -13.27
N PHE A 6 25.82 -36.51 -13.94
CA PHE A 6 24.48 -36.06 -14.32
C PHE A 6 23.43 -36.19 -13.22
N PHE A 7 23.71 -36.93 -12.14
CA PHE A 7 22.74 -37.21 -11.08
C PHE A 7 22.69 -36.13 -9.97
N LEU A 8 23.68 -35.22 -9.91
CA LEU A 8 23.74 -34.17 -8.87
C LEU A 8 22.95 -32.89 -9.22
N ILE A 9 22.55 -32.70 -10.48
CA ILE A 9 21.86 -31.47 -10.90
C ILE A 9 20.33 -31.58 -10.68
N LEU A 10 19.77 -32.80 -10.66
CA LEU A 10 18.33 -33.03 -10.50
C LEU A 10 17.79 -32.88 -9.07
N PHE A 11 18.65 -32.91 -8.04
CA PHE A 11 18.22 -32.76 -6.63
C PHE A 11 18.22 -31.32 -6.13
N SER A 12 18.81 -30.36 -6.87
CA SER A 12 18.92 -28.97 -6.40
C SER A 12 17.62 -28.16 -6.52
N SER A 13 16.63 -28.65 -7.27
CA SER A 13 15.40 -27.88 -7.55
C SER A 13 14.30 -28.03 -6.49
N ILE A 14 14.42 -28.96 -5.53
CA ILE A 14 13.29 -29.33 -4.65
C ILE A 14 13.34 -28.63 -3.28
N LEU A 15 14.42 -27.95 -2.90
CA LEU A 15 14.54 -27.26 -1.59
C LEU A 15 14.08 -25.78 -1.58
N LYS A 16 13.07 -25.43 -2.37
CA LYS A 16 12.36 -24.14 -2.22
C LYS A 16 10.89 -24.33 -1.87
N LEU A 17 10.56 -25.38 -1.13
CA LEU A 17 9.34 -25.35 -0.33
C LEU A 17 9.71 -24.61 0.95
N ALA A 18 9.70 -23.27 0.86
CA ALA A 18 9.73 -22.42 2.04
C ALA A 18 8.67 -22.98 2.99
N ALA A 19 9.09 -23.33 4.20
CA ALA A 19 8.20 -23.60 5.30
C ALA A 19 7.44 -22.29 5.58
N GLN A 20 6.38 -22.05 4.80
CA GLN A 20 5.29 -21.18 5.18
C GLN A 20 4.68 -21.93 6.36
N SER A 21 5.11 -21.57 7.57
CA SER A 21 4.41 -21.99 8.76
C SER A 21 2.97 -21.52 8.55
N ASP A 22 2.04 -22.46 8.40
CA ASP A 22 0.60 -22.24 8.44
C ASP A 22 0.21 -21.74 9.83
N SER A 23 0.73 -20.58 10.23
CA SER A 23 0.17 -19.85 11.35
C SER A 23 -1.12 -19.27 10.82
N LYS A 24 -2.21 -20.03 10.99
CA LYS A 24 -3.56 -19.58 10.72
C LYS A 24 -3.70 -18.18 11.32
N ILE A 25 -4.09 -17.21 10.49
CA ILE A 25 -4.15 -15.81 10.92
C ILE A 25 -5.11 -15.69 12.09
N ASN A 26 -4.63 -15.12 13.20
CA ASN A 26 -5.53 -14.61 14.22
C ASN A 26 -6.03 -13.25 13.75
N TYR A 27 -7.34 -13.17 13.48
CA TYR A 27 -7.99 -11.94 13.04
C TYR A 27 -8.37 -11.02 14.22
N ASP A 28 -8.18 -11.47 15.47
CA ASP A 28 -8.43 -10.64 16.65
C ASP A 28 -7.51 -9.40 16.64
N GLY A 29 -8.13 -8.21 16.72
CA GLY A 29 -7.42 -6.93 16.67
C GLY A 29 -6.98 -6.51 15.26
N LEU A 30 -7.51 -7.15 14.21
CA LEU A 30 -7.37 -6.71 12.82
C LEU A 30 -8.67 -6.10 12.32
N TRP A 31 -8.59 -4.86 11.82
CA TRP A 31 -9.69 -4.21 11.14
C TRP A 31 -9.56 -4.38 9.62
N LYS A 32 -10.50 -5.10 9.00
CA LYS A 32 -10.56 -5.27 7.53
C LYS A 32 -10.91 -3.94 6.87
N LEU A 33 -10.16 -3.60 5.82
CA LEU A 33 -10.46 -2.47 4.95
C LEU A 33 -11.50 -2.90 3.90
N GLU A 34 -12.78 -2.74 4.26
CA GLU A 34 -13.92 -3.09 3.41
C GLU A 34 -13.89 -2.37 2.05
N GLY A 35 -14.30 -3.07 0.99
CA GLY A 35 -14.34 -2.53 -0.37
C GLY A 35 -12.96 -2.32 -1.02
N MET A 36 -11.88 -2.78 -0.40
CA MET A 36 -10.51 -2.69 -0.92
C MET A 36 -9.96 -4.04 -1.40
N GLU A 37 -10.82 -4.93 -1.88
CA GLU A 37 -10.37 -6.21 -2.42
C GLU A 37 -9.60 -5.98 -3.73
N TYR A 38 -8.40 -6.55 -3.82
CA TYR A 38 -7.53 -6.41 -4.98
C TYR A 38 -7.43 -7.71 -5.78
N VAL A 39 -6.97 -7.58 -7.02
CA VAL A 39 -6.76 -8.71 -7.94
C VAL A 39 -5.95 -9.81 -7.25
N GLY A 40 -6.42 -11.06 -7.40
CA GLY A 40 -5.81 -12.22 -6.76
C GLY A 40 -6.30 -12.51 -5.33
N GLY A 41 -7.40 -11.88 -4.89
CA GLY A 41 -8.03 -12.19 -3.60
C GLY A 41 -7.27 -11.62 -2.40
N ILE A 42 -6.55 -10.52 -2.60
CA ILE A 42 -5.82 -9.86 -1.51
C ILE A 42 -6.81 -9.05 -0.69
N THR A 43 -6.81 -9.31 0.61
CA THR A 43 -7.53 -8.53 1.62
C THR A 43 -6.54 -7.68 2.40
N PHE A 44 -6.86 -6.41 2.62
CA PHE A 44 -6.06 -5.52 3.46
C PHE A 44 -6.70 -5.33 4.82
N CYS A 45 -5.88 -5.37 5.86
CA CYS A 45 -6.27 -5.13 7.25
C CYS A 45 -5.32 -4.15 7.92
N ILE A 46 -5.78 -3.51 9.00
CA ILE A 46 -4.95 -2.72 9.91
C ILE A 46 -4.96 -3.39 11.28
N GLU A 47 -3.79 -3.67 11.84
CA GLU A 47 -3.65 -4.08 13.24
C GLU A 47 -3.90 -2.87 14.15
N GLU A 48 -4.88 -2.96 15.05
CA GLU A 48 -5.35 -1.83 15.87
C GLU A 48 -4.24 -1.22 16.75
N LYS A 49 -3.43 -2.07 17.39
CA LYS A 49 -2.48 -1.65 18.42
C LYS A 49 -1.32 -0.81 17.88
N ASN A 50 -0.71 -1.25 16.79
CA ASN A 50 0.46 -0.58 16.22
C ASN A 50 0.17 0.09 14.88
N GLN A 51 -1.08 0.04 14.40
CA GLN A 51 -1.48 0.62 13.11
C GLN A 51 -0.67 0.03 11.94
N ILE A 52 -0.38 -1.28 12.01
CA ILE A 52 0.38 -1.99 10.96
C ILE A 52 -0.58 -2.40 9.85
N LEU A 53 -0.25 -2.03 8.61
CA LEU A 53 -0.99 -2.45 7.43
C LEU A 53 -0.57 -3.87 7.05
N ILE A 54 -1.54 -4.74 6.85
CA ILE A 54 -1.33 -6.16 6.59
C ILE A 54 -2.07 -6.54 5.30
N ALA A 55 -1.38 -7.21 4.38
CA ALA A 55 -2.01 -7.87 3.25
C ALA A 55 -2.12 -9.37 3.51
N ILE A 56 -3.31 -9.90 3.28
CA ILE A 56 -3.66 -11.32 3.46
C ILE A 56 -4.09 -11.88 2.11
N GLN A 57 -3.55 -13.04 1.76
CA GLN A 57 -3.92 -13.77 0.55
C GLN A 57 -3.95 -15.27 0.90
N ASN A 58 -5.05 -15.95 0.54
CA ASN A 58 -5.26 -17.37 0.86
C ASN A 58 -5.03 -17.68 2.36
N ASP A 59 -5.66 -16.88 3.23
CA ASP A 59 -5.54 -16.98 4.70
C ASP A 59 -4.10 -16.90 5.25
N THR A 60 -3.16 -16.39 4.47
CA THR A 60 -1.77 -16.21 4.85
C THR A 60 -1.34 -14.75 4.70
N ILE A 61 -0.49 -14.28 5.63
CA ILE A 61 0.05 -12.93 5.55
C ILE A 61 1.02 -12.86 4.38
N LYS A 62 0.68 -12.07 3.36
CA LYS A 62 1.54 -11.81 2.21
C LYS A 62 2.66 -10.85 2.59
N TRP A 63 2.33 -9.76 3.28
CA TRP A 63 3.29 -8.79 3.80
C TRP A 63 2.69 -7.94 4.93
N LYS A 64 3.57 -7.26 5.68
CA LYS A 64 3.23 -6.25 6.70
C LYS A 64 4.00 -4.97 6.43
N ALA A 65 3.36 -3.82 6.59
CA ALA A 65 3.95 -2.50 6.39
C ALA A 65 3.64 -1.57 7.57
N ASP A 66 4.69 -1.14 8.28
CA ASP A 66 4.60 -0.21 9.40
C ASP A 66 4.86 1.22 8.93
N VAL A 67 3.81 1.83 8.35
CA VAL A 67 3.92 3.15 7.69
C VAL A 67 4.26 4.25 8.68
N ILE A 68 3.70 4.21 9.90
CA ILE A 68 3.93 5.22 10.93
C ILE A 68 5.38 5.18 11.41
N LYS A 69 5.92 3.99 11.65
CA LYS A 69 7.32 3.85 12.06
C LYS A 69 8.30 4.25 10.94
N THR A 70 7.96 3.96 9.68
CA THR A 70 8.85 4.23 8.54
C THR A 70 8.81 5.69 8.10
N CYS A 71 7.63 6.30 8.02
CA CYS A 71 7.44 7.64 7.44
C CYS A 71 6.94 8.70 8.43
N GLY A 72 6.38 8.28 9.57
CA GLY A 72 5.71 9.15 10.53
C GLY A 72 6.60 9.67 11.66
N LYS A 73 5.98 10.48 12.50
CA LYS A 73 6.53 10.94 13.78
C LYS A 73 5.90 10.14 14.91
N ARG A 74 6.51 10.22 16.10
CA ARG A 74 5.92 9.66 17.32
C ARG A 74 4.50 10.23 17.50
N LYS A 75 3.51 9.34 17.66
CA LYS A 75 2.07 9.62 17.83
C LYS A 75 1.27 9.92 16.56
N ASP A 76 1.85 9.78 15.37
CA ASP A 76 1.02 9.81 14.17
C ASP A 76 0.16 8.53 14.10
N GLU A 77 -1.04 8.66 13.55
CA GLU A 77 -1.99 7.55 13.34
C GLU A 77 -2.41 7.52 11.87
N ILE A 78 -2.84 6.35 11.39
CA ILE A 78 -3.39 6.22 10.04
C ILE A 78 -4.80 6.80 10.05
N ASN A 79 -5.03 7.79 9.19
CA ASN A 79 -6.34 8.44 9.08
C ASN A 79 -7.19 7.78 7.98
N SER A 80 -6.56 7.36 6.88
CA SER A 80 -7.25 6.77 5.74
C SER A 80 -6.31 5.98 4.83
N VAL A 81 -6.89 5.00 4.15
CA VAL A 81 -6.23 4.13 3.17
C VAL A 81 -7.09 4.09 1.92
N PHE A 82 -6.46 4.22 0.75
CA PHE A 82 -7.16 4.11 -0.54
C PHE A 82 -6.30 3.35 -1.55
N ILE A 83 -6.90 2.46 -2.33
CA ILE A 83 -6.23 1.84 -3.47
C ILE A 83 -6.21 2.80 -4.66
N ARG A 84 -5.03 2.99 -5.25
CA ARG A 84 -4.88 3.70 -6.53
C ARG A 84 -3.70 3.14 -7.31
N SER A 85 -3.95 2.70 -8.55
CA SER A 85 -2.90 2.33 -9.51
C SER A 85 -1.88 1.32 -8.98
N GLY A 86 -2.33 0.25 -8.31
CA GLY A 86 -1.45 -0.79 -7.76
C GLY A 86 -0.69 -0.40 -6.48
N LYS A 87 -1.02 0.75 -5.89
CA LYS A 87 -0.51 1.20 -4.61
C LYS A 87 -1.65 1.53 -3.64
N LEU A 88 -1.39 1.38 -2.35
CA LEU A 88 -2.21 1.89 -1.27
C LEU A 88 -1.70 3.28 -0.91
N LYS A 89 -2.51 4.31 -1.12
CA LYS A 89 -2.27 5.65 -0.61
C LYS A 89 -2.70 5.69 0.85
N ILE A 90 -1.74 5.94 1.74
CA ILE A 90 -1.94 6.03 3.18
C ILE A 90 -1.80 7.48 3.61
N SER A 91 -2.84 8.04 4.21
CA SER A 91 -2.77 9.35 4.84
C SER A 91 -2.64 9.17 6.35
N PHE A 92 -1.67 9.84 6.96
CA PHE A 92 -1.41 9.73 8.40
C PHE A 92 -1.00 11.09 8.99
N GLY A 93 -1.16 11.25 10.30
CA GLY A 93 -0.86 12.51 10.98
C GLY A 93 -1.68 13.68 10.41
N LYS A 94 -1.11 14.89 10.32
CA LYS A 94 -1.88 16.07 9.86
C LYS A 94 -1.94 16.22 8.34
N LYS A 95 -0.81 16.03 7.64
CA LYS A 95 -0.67 16.29 6.20
C LYS A 95 0.31 15.33 5.52
N SER A 96 0.63 14.21 6.17
CA SER A 96 1.59 13.24 5.65
C SER A 96 0.90 12.21 4.75
N THR A 97 1.62 11.74 3.75
CA THR A 97 1.16 10.68 2.86
C THR A 97 2.31 9.73 2.55
N ALA A 98 1.99 8.44 2.46
CA ALA A 98 2.89 7.42 1.94
C ALA A 98 2.13 6.56 0.92
N TYR A 99 2.89 5.90 0.06
CA TYR A 99 2.35 4.83 -0.78
C TYR A 99 2.93 3.50 -0.36
N VAL A 100 2.10 2.47 -0.32
CA VAL A 100 2.52 1.08 -0.11
C VAL A 100 2.22 0.30 -1.37
N ASN A 101 3.20 -0.37 -1.95
CA ASN A 101 2.98 -1.22 -3.11
C ASN A 101 2.14 -2.44 -2.72
N VAL A 102 1.05 -2.69 -3.46
CA VAL A 102 0.08 -3.75 -3.16
C VAL A 102 0.71 -5.16 -3.24
N GLU A 103 1.68 -5.35 -4.12
CA GLU A 103 2.27 -6.66 -4.36
C GLU A 103 3.30 -7.06 -3.30
N ASN A 104 4.13 -6.13 -2.85
CA ASN A 104 5.29 -6.45 -2.02
C ASN A 104 5.36 -5.71 -0.68
N GLY A 105 4.44 -4.78 -0.41
CA GLY A 105 4.41 -4.02 0.85
C GLY A 105 5.49 -2.93 0.95
N GLU A 106 6.20 -2.62 -0.14
CA GLU A 106 7.24 -1.59 -0.15
C GLU A 106 6.67 -0.20 0.11
N ILE A 107 7.29 0.55 1.01
CA ILE A 107 6.81 1.84 1.50
C ILE A 107 7.59 2.98 0.83
N GLU A 108 6.86 3.89 0.19
CA GLU A 108 7.35 5.13 -0.40
C GLU A 108 6.83 6.33 0.40
N CYS A 109 7.70 6.97 1.18
CA CYS A 109 7.33 8.16 1.96
C CYS A 109 7.33 9.41 1.06
N LEU A 110 6.19 10.12 0.95
CA LEU A 110 6.20 11.44 0.35
C LEU A 110 6.73 12.44 1.38
N LYS A 111 7.80 13.15 1.01
CA LYS A 111 8.26 14.30 1.79
C LYS A 111 7.19 15.39 1.66
N GLU A 112 6.81 16.01 2.78
CA GLU A 112 6.05 17.26 2.74
C GLU A 112 6.88 18.26 1.92
N GLU A 113 6.53 18.45 0.65
CA GLU A 113 6.95 19.64 -0.05
C GLU A 113 6.36 20.79 0.75
N LYS A 114 7.24 21.57 1.39
CA LYS A 114 6.84 22.84 1.99
C LYS A 114 6.19 23.63 0.86
N MET A 115 4.86 23.61 0.81
CA MET A 115 4.07 24.55 0.03
C MET A 115 4.42 25.92 0.61
N LYS A 116 5.49 26.53 0.09
CA LYS A 116 5.63 27.97 0.11
C LYS A 116 4.42 28.44 -0.67
N SER A 117 3.42 28.94 0.04
CA SER A 117 2.33 29.70 -0.56
C SER A 117 2.96 30.86 -1.33
N LYS A 118 3.25 30.65 -2.61
CA LYS A 118 3.38 31.74 -3.56
C LYS A 118 1.99 32.07 -4.02
N ASP A 119 1.57 33.21 -3.50
CA ASP A 119 0.44 34.02 -3.87
C ASP A 119 0.12 34.05 -5.38
N GLN A 120 -1.18 34.15 -5.67
CA GLN A 120 -1.83 34.59 -6.92
C GLN A 120 -1.72 33.77 -8.22
N ARG A 121 -2.84 33.13 -8.59
CA ARG A 121 -3.82 33.76 -9.51
C ARG A 121 -5.20 33.12 -9.35
N LYS A 122 -6.12 33.95 -8.85
CA LYS A 122 -7.57 33.84 -9.09
C LYS A 122 -7.80 33.60 -10.58
N SER A 123 -8.34 32.45 -10.96
CA SER A 123 -9.21 32.37 -12.15
C SER A 123 -10.64 32.23 -11.64
N SER A 124 -11.23 33.35 -11.24
CA SER A 124 -12.69 33.45 -11.26
C SER A 124 -13.10 33.33 -12.72
N ILE A 125 -13.73 32.22 -13.07
CA ILE A 125 -14.41 32.09 -14.36
C ILE A 125 -15.61 33.04 -14.30
N ASP A 126 -15.50 34.14 -15.03
CA ASP A 126 -16.57 35.11 -15.22
C ASP A 126 -17.49 34.61 -16.35
N PHE A 127 -18.67 34.12 -15.97
CA PHE A 127 -19.74 33.76 -16.90
C PHE A 127 -20.66 34.97 -17.13
N THR A 128 -20.13 36.05 -17.68
CA THR A 128 -20.98 37.10 -18.26
C THR A 128 -20.41 37.55 -19.59
N ASN A 129 -20.93 36.97 -20.69
CA ASN A 129 -21.26 37.66 -21.95
C ASN A 129 -21.51 36.63 -23.08
N LEU A 130 -22.73 36.07 -23.12
CA LEU A 130 -23.32 35.57 -24.36
C LEU A 130 -24.41 36.55 -24.80
N ASN A 131 -23.98 37.73 -25.25
CA ASN A 131 -24.81 38.56 -26.11
C ASN A 131 -24.75 37.97 -27.53
N ILE A 132 -25.67 37.05 -27.81
CA ILE A 132 -25.95 36.58 -29.17
C ILE A 132 -26.75 37.69 -29.85
N ILE A 133 -26.08 38.53 -30.65
CA ILE A 133 -26.74 39.40 -31.62
C ILE A 133 -26.72 38.71 -32.98
N LYS A 134 -27.93 38.32 -33.40
CA LYS A 134 -28.53 38.26 -34.74
C LYS A 134 -27.63 38.11 -35.97
N LYS A 135 -28.03 37.17 -36.82
CA LYS A 135 -28.20 37.44 -38.26
C LYS A 135 -29.54 36.89 -38.72
#